data_AF-A0A1G0HGM1-F1
#
_entry.id   AF-A0A1G0HGM1-F1
#
_cell.length_a   1.000
_cell.length_b   1.000
_cell.length_c   1.000
_cell.angle_alpha   90.00
_cell.angle_beta   90.00
_cell.angle_gamma   90.00
#
_symmetry.space_group_name_H-M   'P 1'
#
loop_
_entity.id
_entity.type
_entity.pdbx_description
1 polymer ?
#
loop_
_entity_poly.entity_id
_entity_poly.type
_entity_poly.pdbx_seq_one_letter_code
_entity_poly.pdbx_strand_id
1 'polypeptide(L)' 'MPKNLTTNLFRDISQLIDSTKNHIAHYANTSLIILNWQIGQRINQDILKETRAEYGEQVVSQLAKQLKEQYGIGFDRPNL' A
#
# COMPACT_ATOMS: atom_id res chain seq x y z
N MET A 1 6.65 -48.32 4.35
CA MET A 1 5.42 -47.58 4.76
C MET A 1 5.38 -46.22 4.06
N PRO A 2 4.48 -45.99 3.10
CA PRO A 2 4.45 -44.80 2.22
C PRO A 2 3.89 -43.51 2.88
N LYS A 3 3.34 -43.60 4.09
CA LYS A 3 2.65 -42.49 4.80
C LYS A 3 3.55 -41.26 5.04
N ASN A 4 4.86 -41.46 5.20
CA ASN A 4 5.82 -40.37 5.40
C ASN A 4 6.12 -39.59 4.11
N LEU A 5 6.03 -40.22 2.94
CA LEU A 5 6.33 -39.55 1.66
C LEU A 5 5.25 -38.53 1.32
N THR A 6 3.98 -38.90 1.51
CA THR A 6 2.84 -38.01 1.26
C THR A 6 2.80 -36.84 2.23
N THR A 7 3.14 -37.06 3.50
CA THR A 7 3.22 -35.98 4.50
C THR A 7 4.38 -35.03 4.22
N ASN A 8 5.55 -35.55 3.82
CA ASN A 8 6.68 -34.72 3.44
C ASN A 8 6.37 -33.89 2.18
N LEU A 9 5.85 -34.52 1.13
CA LEU A 9 5.48 -33.82 -0.11
C LEU A 9 4.44 -32.73 0.14
N PHE A 10 3.42 -33.02 0.96
CA PHE A 10 2.42 -32.03 1.34
C PHE A 10 3.04 -30.83 2.06
N ARG A 11 3.94 -31.08 3.01
CA ARG A 11 4.63 -30.02 3.75
C ARG A 11 5.49 -29.18 2.82
N ASP A 12 6.25 -29.81 1.93
CA ASP A 12 7.15 -29.13 1.02
C ASP A 12 6.36 -28.23 0.05
N ILE A 13 5.27 -28.74 -0.53
CA ILE A 13 4.36 -27.94 -1.37
C ILE A 13 3.72 -26.79 -0.57
N SER A 14 3.27 -27.05 0.66
CA SER A 14 2.70 -26.00 1.52
C SER A 14 3.71 -24.89 1.79
N GLN A 15 4.97 -25.23 2.06
CA GLN A 15 6.05 -24.25 2.27
C GLN A 15 6.30 -23.39 1.01
N LEU A 16 6.24 -23.99 -0.18
CA LEU A 16 6.35 -23.24 -1.44
C LEU A 16 5.20 -22.25 -1.61
N ILE A 17 3.97 -22.68 -1.30
CA ILE A 17 2.78 -21.82 -1.35
C ILE A 17 2.90 -20.67 -0.35
N ASP A 18 3.25 -20.96 0.89
CA ASP A 18 3.34 -19.96 1.96
C ASP A 18 4.47 -18.97 1.71
N SER A 19 5.61 -19.44 1.22
CA SER A 19 6.73 -18.58 0.79
C SER A 19 6.28 -17.61 -0.31
N THR A 20 5.54 -18.10 -1.31
CA THR A 20 5.03 -17.26 -2.40
C THR A 20 4.03 -16.22 -1.90
N LYS A 21 3.09 -16.62 -1.04
CA LYS A 21 2.12 -15.69 -0.43
C LYS A 21 2.81 -14.60 0.38
N ASN A 22 3.82 -14.97 1.17
CA ASN A 22 4.60 -14.02 1.95
C ASN A 22 5.37 -13.04 1.04
N HIS A 23 5.93 -13.52 -0.07
CA HIS A 23 6.61 -12.67 -1.04
C HIS A 23 5.66 -11.65 -1.68
N ILE A 24 4.47 -12.10 -2.11
CA ILE A 24 3.43 -11.22 -2.66
C ILE A 24 3.02 -10.16 -1.64
N ALA A 25 2.74 -10.58 -0.40
CA ALA A 25 2.37 -9.66 0.67
C ALA A 25 3.46 -8.62 0.95
N HIS A 26 4.73 -9.06 1.01
CA HIS A 26 5.86 -8.15 1.21
C HIS A 26 6.02 -7.15 0.08
N TYR A 27 5.93 -7.62 -1.17
CA TYR A 27 6.04 -6.76 -2.35
C TYR A 27 4.89 -5.73 -2.40
N ALA A 28 3.65 -6.17 -2.15
CA ALA A 28 2.49 -5.29 -2.09
C ALA A 28 2.64 -4.23 -1.01
N ASN A 29 3.02 -4.62 0.22
CA ASN A 29 3.22 -3.70 1.33
C ASN A 29 4.31 -2.65 1.02
N THR A 30 5.43 -3.10 0.45
CA THR A 30 6.53 -2.20 0.08
C THR A 30 6.11 -1.23 -1.03
N SER A 31 5.37 -1.73 -2.02
CA SER A 31 4.83 -0.90 -3.10
C SER A 31 3.85 0.16 -2.58
N LEU A 32 3.01 -0.17 -1.61
CA LEU A 32 2.10 0.78 -0.96
C LEU A 32 2.87 1.86 -0.17
N ILE A 33 3.91 1.49 0.56
CA ILE A 33 4.77 2.46 1.26
C ILE A 33 5.37 3.45 0.25
N ILE A 34 5.94 2.95 -0.86
CA ILE A 34 6.53 3.80 -1.89
C ILE A 34 5.48 4.72 -2.52
N LEU A 35 4.29 4.20 -2.83
CA LEU A 35 3.19 4.99 -3.38
C LEU A 35 2.80 6.14 -2.45
N ASN A 36 2.62 5.88 -1.15
CA ASN A 36 2.24 6.91 -0.19
C ASN A 36 3.31 8.01 -0.08
N TRP A 37 4.60 7.63 -0.11
CA TRP A 37 5.68 8.61 -0.17
C TRP A 37 5.63 9.46 -1.44
N GLN A 38 5.40 8.85 -2.61
CA GLN A 38 5.30 9.57 -3.88
C GLN A 38 4.10 10.53 -3.91
N ILE A 39 2.97 10.14 -3.35
CA ILE A 39 1.77 10.98 -3.20
C ILE A 39 2.11 12.20 -2.35
N GLY A 40 2.66 12.00 -1.14
CA GLY A 40 3.02 13.11 -0.25
C GLY A 40 4.05 14.06 -0.89
N GLN A 41 5.06 13.53 -1.58
CA GLN A 41 6.03 14.35 -2.33
C GLN A 41 5.37 15.19 -3.43
N ARG A 42 4.43 14.61 -4.20
CA ARG A 42 3.72 15.32 -5.26
C ARG A 42 2.82 16.43 -4.69
N ILE A 43 2.06 16.12 -3.64
CA ILE A 43 1.23 17.09 -2.92
C ILE A 43 2.08 18.26 -2.44
N ASN A 44 3.23 17.95 -1.82
CA ASN A 44 4.15 18.94 -1.29
C ASN A 44 4.74 19.86 -2.38
N GLN A 45 5.12 19.31 -3.54
CA GLN A 45 5.63 20.11 -4.66
C GLN A 45 4.63 21.14 -5.19
N ASP A 46 3.34 20.80 -5.21
CA ASP A 46 2.28 21.67 -5.71
C ASP A 46 1.80 22.67 -4.63
N ILE A 47 1.81 22.30 -3.34
CA ILE A 47 1.36 23.17 -2.24
C ILE A 47 2.44 24.15 -1.74
N LEU A 48 3.73 23.77 -1.76
CA LEU A 48 4.81 24.64 -1.29
C LEU A 48 4.97 25.94 -2.09
N LYS A 49 4.48 25.99 -3.33
CA LYS A 49 4.60 27.17 -4.18
C LYS A 49 3.65 28.31 -3.80
N GLU A 50 2.61 28.07 -3.01
CA GLU A 50 1.55 29.07 -2.75
C GLU A 50 1.52 29.65 -1.32
N THR A 51 2.46 29.29 -0.45
CA THR A 51 2.75 29.97 0.85
C THR A 51 1.57 30.13 1.85
N ARG A 52 0.42 29.47 1.64
CA ARG A 52 -0.73 29.60 2.55
C ARG A 52 -1.13 28.23 3.08
N ALA A 53 -0.72 27.96 4.32
CA ALA A 53 -1.08 26.75 5.06
C ALA A 53 -2.60 26.47 4.97
N GLU A 54 -3.43 27.51 5.06
CA GLU A 54 -4.89 27.37 5.01
C GLU A 54 -5.43 26.91 3.64
N TYR A 55 -4.83 27.36 2.53
CA TYR A 55 -5.21 26.92 1.18
C TYR A 55 -4.74 25.49 0.91
N GLY A 56 -3.51 25.17 1.30
CA GLY A 56 -2.97 23.81 1.19
C GLY A 56 -3.85 22.79 1.91
N GLU A 57 -4.34 23.12 3.09
CA GLU A 57 -5.22 22.22 3.85
C GLU A 57 -6.56 21.94 3.16
N GLN A 58 -7.15 22.94 2.51
CA GLN A 58 -8.37 22.76 1.74
C GLN A 58 -8.14 21.87 0.50
N VAL A 59 -7.01 22.05 -0.18
CA VAL A 59 -6.63 21.25 -1.36
C VAL A 59 -6.41 19.78 -0.96
N VAL A 60 -5.65 19.51 0.10
CA VAL A 60 -5.42 18.14 0.58
C VAL A 60 -6.73 17.47 1.00
N SER A 61 -7.61 18.21 1.67
CA SER A 61 -8.92 17.69 2.09
C SER A 61 -9.81 17.30 0.91
N GLN A 62 -9.87 18.13 -0.14
CA GLN A 62 -10.61 17.82 -1.36
C GLN A 62 -9.99 16.64 -2.11
N LEU A 63 -8.67 16.59 -2.19
CA LEU A 63 -7.95 15.51 -2.84
C LEU A 63 -8.19 14.17 -2.14
N ALA A 64 -8.12 14.12 -0.82
CA ALA A 64 -8.46 12.92 -0.03
C ALA A 64 -9.89 12.44 -0.29
N LYS A 65 -10.86 13.36 -0.39
CA LYS A 65 -12.23 12.98 -0.69
C LYS A 65 -12.34 12.32 -2.07
N GLN A 66 -11.75 12.94 -3.10
CA GLN A 66 -11.78 12.42 -4.47
C GLN A 66 -11.06 11.08 -4.59
N LEU A 67 -9.87 10.96 -4.00
CA LEU A 67 -9.10 9.72 -4.04
C LEU A 67 -9.82 8.59 -3.28
N LYS A 68 -10.44 8.88 -2.15
CA LYS A 68 -11.27 7.89 -1.43
C LYS A 68 -12.50 7.46 -2.23
N GLU A 69 -13.17 8.38 -2.92
CA GLU A 69 -14.32 8.06 -3.79
C GLU A 69 -13.90 7.16 -4.96
N GLN A 70 -12.71 7.38 -5.52
CA GLN A 70 -12.22 6.63 -6.67
C GLN A 70 -11.53 5.31 -6.32
N TYR A 71 -10.73 5.28 -5.25
CA TYR A 71 -9.83 4.17 -4.92
C TYR A 71 -10.16 3.46 -3.60
N GLY A 72 -11.04 4.04 -2.77
CA GLY A 72 -11.54 3.41 -1.54
C GLY A 72 -10.67 3.66 -0.30
N ILE A 73 -10.69 2.69 0.61
CA ILE A 73 -10.03 2.77 1.92
C ILE A 73 -8.51 2.83 1.74
N GLY A 74 -7.84 3.75 2.46
CA GLY A 74 -6.39 3.95 2.40
C GLY A 74 -5.95 5.25 1.70
N PHE A 75 -6.89 6.01 1.11
CA PHE A 75 -6.64 7.31 0.47
C PHE A 75 -7.35 8.48 1.17
N ASP A 76 -7.53 8.36 2.48
CA ASP A 76 -8.04 9.41 3.36
C ASP A 76 -6.94 10.38 3.80
N ARG A 77 -7.33 11.55 4.33
CA ARG A 77 -6.41 12.64 4.69
C ARG A 77 -5.22 12.24 5.59
N PRO A 78 -5.34 11.33 6.58
CA PRO A 78 -4.19 10.83 7.34
C PRO A 78 -3.16 10.02 6.53
N ASN A 79 -3.58 9.49 5.37
CA ASN A 79 -2.80 8.61 4.51
C ASN A 79 -2.30 9.31 3.22
N LEU A 80 -2.57 10.61 3.07
CA LEU A 80 -1.97 11.50 2.05
C LEU A 80 -0.84 12.34 2.66
#